data_AF-A0A9X7WDH9-F1
#
_entry.id   AF-A0A9X7WDH9-F1
#
_cell.length_a   1.000
_cell.length_b   1.000
_cell.length_c   1.000
_cell.angle_alpha   90.00
_cell.angle_beta   90.00
_cell.angle_gamma   90.00
#
_symmetry.space_group_name_H-M   'P 1'
#
loop_
_entity.id
_entity.type
_entity.pdbx_description
1 polymer ?
#
loop_
_entity_poly.entity_id
_entity_poly.type
_entity_poly.pdbx_seq_one_letter_code
_entity_poly.pdbx_strand_id
1 'polypeptide(L)'
;MHYRLIAAGLATGGGLLTAAFLQAAVAVAGPGDDAVAPSATGADAFTLGGYTFDPYTGTGSSAQEGFDLVHTLTGSAPLLTLGGGSPGGLLPIAPQNFEVYGADGASLGSVNSSVVVTNLAGLTNTQFTITDVNAASGGSAADLPTSGSVYDVFNFGGGFANVYIATPGEDGTVTDTFVTPWGSMDLSSMFAGFNAADPLQPGDAFAALQAGASGGGDDAFAIGGLTLDPFLVDSNGANVGEGFTPVAALGGAAPLLAIGGASLGDPSHQGNGLAPQNFDVYSGTGDDATHLGTINTAVDVTNLFGMTNAQLVVTDGSDTGDGLPAAGTIYDAFNFGGGFANVYVATPGENGTITDTFVTPFGSMDLSSLFSGMATGVSMDPGAAFAALSDSAVGAEAFSIGGTTFDPFTGSGADTSPGFAPVYQTVGALPLLNIGGGYPGLNLGGTWFPLPVTGQDFNIYDGTDLLGTAHAQETVTQLLGLTTTEFVIDGVTPGAGDAADLPALGSVYSVLDLGSGFANVYSAIPGLDGADSTVTDTFVTPFGDFDLSSLFGGFDASALLDPGAAFLGLDF
;
A
#
# COMPACT_ATOMS: atom_id res chain seq x y z
N MET A 1 -33.25 -39.15 -10.17
CA MET A 1 -33.15 -37.76 -9.68
C MET A 1 -31.87 -37.21 -10.33
N HIS A 2 -31.86 -36.61 -11.53
CA HIS A 2 -32.44 -35.32 -11.94
C HIS A 2 -32.18 -34.28 -10.84
N TYR A 3 -31.24 -33.34 -11.01
CA TYR A 3 -31.37 -32.19 -11.91
C TYR A 3 -30.17 -31.91 -12.84
N ARG A 4 -30.53 -31.39 -14.03
CA ARG A 4 -29.71 -30.74 -15.06
C ARG A 4 -29.83 -29.22 -14.88
N LEU A 5 -28.78 -28.45 -15.15
CA LEU A 5 -28.86 -27.08 -15.67
C LEU A 5 -27.66 -26.84 -16.60
N ILE A 6 -27.84 -27.10 -17.90
CA ILE A 6 -28.02 -26.13 -19.00
C ILE A 6 -26.70 -25.50 -19.44
N ALA A 7 -26.08 -26.16 -20.42
CA ALA A 7 -25.19 -25.54 -21.40
C ALA A 7 -26.03 -25.19 -22.66
N ALA A 8 -26.05 -23.91 -23.00
CA ALA A 8 -26.34 -23.31 -24.30
C ALA A 8 -25.87 -21.85 -24.15
N GLY A 9 -24.95 -21.27 -24.92
CA GLY A 9 -24.67 -21.47 -26.33
C GLY A 9 -25.02 -20.18 -27.07
N LEU A 10 -24.13 -19.19 -27.03
CA LEU A 10 -24.05 -18.13 -28.03
C LEU A 10 -22.58 -17.78 -28.25
N ALA A 11 -22.05 -18.27 -29.36
CA ALA A 11 -20.83 -17.80 -29.98
C ALA A 11 -21.13 -16.50 -30.73
N THR A 12 -20.25 -15.50 -30.61
CA THR A 12 -19.65 -14.68 -31.69
C THR A 12 -18.86 -13.52 -31.09
N GLY A 13 -17.55 -13.46 -31.36
CA GLY A 13 -16.65 -12.36 -30.97
C GLY A 13 -15.48 -12.86 -30.13
N GLY A 14 -14.30 -13.03 -30.73
CA GLY A 14 -13.12 -13.64 -30.11
C GLY A 14 -12.45 -12.77 -29.03
N GLY A 15 -11.62 -13.42 -28.20
CA GLY A 15 -10.72 -12.72 -27.27
C GLY A 15 -10.27 -13.51 -26.03
N LEU A 16 -10.82 -14.69 -25.74
CA LEU A 16 -10.57 -15.38 -24.46
C LEU A 16 -9.51 -16.49 -24.48
N LEU A 17 -8.66 -16.55 -25.51
CA LEU A 17 -7.60 -17.57 -25.63
C LEU A 17 -6.20 -17.01 -25.90
N THR A 18 -5.99 -15.70 -25.74
CA THR A 18 -4.66 -15.08 -25.91
C THR A 18 -4.07 -14.52 -24.61
N ALA A 19 -4.76 -14.63 -23.47
CA ALA A 19 -4.27 -14.18 -22.16
C ALA A 19 -3.42 -15.24 -21.41
N ALA A 20 -2.87 -16.21 -22.14
CA ALA A 20 -1.88 -17.15 -21.63
C ALA A 20 -0.71 -17.12 -22.61
N PHE A 21 0.51 -16.98 -22.10
CA PHE A 21 1.77 -16.75 -22.82
C PHE A 21 2.09 -15.27 -23.11
N LEU A 22 2.58 -14.58 -22.08
CA LEU A 22 3.93 -14.00 -22.04
C LEU A 22 4.21 -13.48 -20.62
N GLN A 23 4.46 -14.39 -19.67
CA GLN A 23 5.22 -14.03 -18.47
C GLN A 23 6.68 -13.91 -18.92
N ALA A 24 7.12 -12.68 -19.21
CA ALA A 24 8.54 -12.38 -19.16
C ALA A 24 8.91 -12.38 -17.67
N ALA A 25 9.16 -13.57 -17.12
CA ALA A 25 9.98 -13.69 -15.93
C ALA A 25 11.33 -13.10 -16.33
N VAL A 26 11.61 -11.87 -15.90
CA VAL A 26 12.99 -11.39 -15.84
C VAL A 26 13.68 -12.33 -14.87
N ALA A 27 14.36 -13.33 -15.42
CA ALA A 27 15.37 -14.06 -14.70
C ALA A 27 16.51 -13.06 -14.44
N VAL A 28 16.41 -12.30 -13.35
CA VAL A 28 17.62 -11.92 -12.64
C VAL A 28 18.36 -13.23 -12.42
N ALA A 29 19.61 -13.28 -12.86
CA ALA A 29 20.40 -14.50 -12.91
C ALA A 29 20.27 -15.27 -11.59
N GLY A 30 19.50 -16.36 -11.61
CA GLY A 30 19.40 -17.23 -10.46
C GLY A 30 20.78 -17.77 -10.08
N PRO A 31 20.99 -18.15 -8.81
CA PRO A 31 22.17 -18.90 -8.43
C PRO A 31 22.31 -20.11 -9.36
N GLY A 32 23.54 -20.39 -9.79
CA GLY A 32 23.84 -21.29 -10.91
C GLY A 32 23.20 -22.68 -10.82
N ASP A 33 23.10 -23.33 -11.98
CA ASP A 33 22.43 -24.60 -12.34
C ASP A 33 22.62 -25.87 -11.45
N ASP A 34 23.09 -25.77 -10.21
CA ASP A 34 23.01 -26.83 -9.22
C ASP A 34 22.00 -26.39 -8.15
N ALA A 35 20.84 -27.05 -8.05
CA ALA A 35 19.89 -26.81 -6.96
C ALA A 35 20.57 -27.11 -5.62
N VAL A 36 21.08 -26.06 -4.97
CA VAL A 36 21.67 -26.13 -3.63
C VAL A 36 20.50 -26.15 -2.65
N ALA A 37 20.53 -27.12 -1.73
CA ALA A 37 19.57 -27.17 -0.65
C ALA A 37 19.90 -26.08 0.38
N PRO A 38 18.90 -25.55 1.11
CA PRO A 38 19.16 -24.55 2.12
C PRO A 38 20.25 -24.97 3.11
N SER A 39 21.13 -24.03 3.47
CA SER A 39 22.23 -24.18 4.40
C SER A 39 22.52 -22.87 5.13
N ALA A 40 23.13 -22.98 6.33
CA ALA A 40 23.59 -21.80 7.09
C ALA A 40 24.64 -20.94 6.37
N THR A 41 25.15 -21.39 5.22
CA THR A 41 26.13 -20.68 4.40
C THR A 41 25.68 -20.62 2.93
N GLY A 42 24.36 -20.64 2.70
CA GLY A 42 23.78 -20.39 1.39
C GLY A 42 24.25 -19.05 0.81
N ALA A 43 24.21 -18.93 -0.51
CA ALA A 43 24.39 -17.67 -1.21
C ALA A 43 23.36 -16.60 -0.78
N ASP A 44 22.13 -17.01 -0.48
CA ASP A 44 21.04 -16.11 -0.09
C ASP A 44 20.79 -16.09 1.44
N ALA A 45 21.61 -16.81 2.20
CA ALA A 45 21.47 -16.89 3.66
C ALA A 45 21.92 -15.59 4.35
N PHE A 46 21.15 -15.14 5.35
CA PHE A 46 21.43 -13.92 6.12
C PHE A 46 21.13 -14.09 7.62
N THR A 47 21.84 -13.36 8.47
CA THR A 47 21.73 -13.49 9.93
C THR A 47 21.08 -12.26 10.57
N LEU A 48 19.99 -12.45 11.31
CA LEU A 48 19.29 -11.43 12.09
C LEU A 48 18.90 -11.97 13.46
N GLY A 49 19.07 -11.17 14.52
CA GLY A 49 18.57 -11.51 15.85
C GLY A 49 19.16 -12.80 16.45
N GLY A 50 20.32 -13.25 15.97
CA GLY A 50 20.96 -14.50 16.38
C GLY A 50 20.49 -15.75 15.62
N TYR A 51 19.60 -15.59 14.63
CA TYR A 51 19.17 -16.64 13.71
C TYR A 51 19.77 -16.41 12.33
N THR A 52 20.11 -17.48 11.63
CA THR A 52 20.43 -17.42 10.20
C THR A 52 19.24 -17.94 9.43
N PHE A 53 18.69 -17.12 8.55
CA PHE A 53 17.58 -17.44 7.66
C PHE A 53 18.15 -17.76 6.29
N ASP A 54 17.68 -18.85 5.70
CA ASP A 54 17.99 -19.18 4.32
C ASP A 54 16.69 -19.34 3.52
N PRO A 55 16.38 -18.42 2.59
CA PRO A 55 15.16 -18.45 1.81
C PRO A 55 15.13 -19.65 0.87
N TYR A 56 13.95 -20.24 0.70
CA TYR A 56 13.77 -21.27 -0.29
C TYR A 56 12.39 -21.25 -0.93
N THR A 57 12.36 -21.69 -2.19
CA THR A 57 11.15 -21.88 -2.98
C THR A 57 10.83 -23.38 -3.12
N GLY A 58 9.57 -23.71 -3.36
CA GLY A 58 9.13 -25.11 -3.53
C GLY A 58 8.98 -25.89 -2.22
N THR A 59 8.88 -27.22 -2.31
CA THR A 59 8.63 -28.09 -1.14
C THR A 59 9.43 -29.40 -1.21
N GLY A 60 9.84 -29.90 -0.04
CA GLY A 60 10.50 -31.19 0.10
C GLY A 60 11.80 -31.30 -0.70
N SER A 61 11.99 -32.40 -1.43
CA SER A 61 13.19 -32.64 -2.24
C SER A 61 13.31 -31.74 -3.48
N SER A 62 12.32 -30.89 -3.74
CA SER A 62 12.30 -29.92 -4.82
C SER A 62 12.54 -28.49 -4.30
N ALA A 63 12.86 -28.34 -3.01
CA ALA A 63 13.20 -27.04 -2.46
C ALA A 63 14.48 -26.52 -3.12
N GLN A 64 14.43 -25.26 -3.55
CA GLN A 64 15.56 -24.55 -4.16
C GLN A 64 15.85 -23.31 -3.33
N GLU A 65 17.13 -23.08 -3.08
CA GLU A 65 17.60 -21.84 -2.45
C GLU A 65 17.15 -20.60 -3.25
N GLY A 66 16.76 -19.54 -2.53
CA GLY A 66 16.40 -18.25 -3.08
C GLY A 66 15.01 -17.76 -2.65
N PHE A 67 14.76 -16.47 -2.88
CA PHE A 67 13.49 -15.81 -2.59
C PHE A 67 12.45 -16.01 -3.70
N ASP A 68 11.16 -16.07 -3.33
CA ASP A 68 10.07 -15.86 -4.27
C ASP A 68 9.95 -14.35 -4.58
N LEU A 69 9.90 -13.97 -5.87
CA LEU A 69 9.73 -12.57 -6.26
C LEU A 69 8.33 -12.05 -5.89
N VAL A 70 8.25 -10.75 -5.58
CA VAL A 70 7.04 -10.09 -5.05
C VAL A 70 6.44 -9.17 -6.10
N HIS A 71 5.14 -9.31 -6.33
CA HIS A 71 4.38 -8.39 -7.18
C HIS A 71 4.14 -7.05 -6.48
N THR A 72 4.26 -5.96 -7.24
CA THR A 72 3.88 -4.62 -6.78
C THR A 72 2.38 -4.58 -6.50
N LEU A 73 2.03 -4.11 -5.32
CA LEU A 73 0.66 -3.87 -4.87
C LEU A 73 0.22 -2.44 -5.23
N THR A 74 1.07 -1.46 -4.98
CA THR A 74 0.77 -0.04 -5.19
C THR A 74 2.07 0.74 -5.33
N GLY A 75 2.05 1.87 -6.04
CA GLY A 75 3.25 2.63 -6.34
C GLY A 75 3.00 4.10 -6.72
N SER A 76 4.09 4.84 -6.68
CA SER A 76 4.29 6.17 -7.26
C SER A 76 5.75 6.24 -7.73
N ALA A 77 6.08 5.47 -8.76
CA ALA A 77 7.41 5.42 -9.33
C ALA A 77 7.90 6.83 -9.76
N PRO A 78 9.20 7.16 -9.58
CA PRO A 78 10.27 6.34 -8.98
C PRO A 78 10.38 6.49 -7.45
N LEU A 79 9.41 7.12 -6.80
CA LEU A 79 9.49 7.50 -5.38
C LEU A 79 9.13 6.35 -4.44
N LEU A 80 8.06 5.61 -4.71
CA LEU A 80 7.59 4.54 -3.84
C LEU A 80 7.07 3.37 -4.66
N THR A 81 7.48 2.15 -4.33
CA THR A 81 6.73 0.93 -4.67
C THR A 81 6.59 0.07 -3.44
N LEU A 82 5.41 -0.50 -3.26
CA LEU A 82 5.08 -1.40 -2.18
C LEU A 82 4.55 -2.69 -2.77
N GLY A 83 5.03 -3.83 -2.28
CA GLY A 83 4.51 -5.15 -2.63
C GLY A 83 4.43 -6.07 -1.42
N GLY A 84 3.60 -7.10 -1.53
CA GLY A 84 3.40 -8.08 -0.44
C GLY A 84 2.44 -7.61 0.65
N GLY A 85 2.61 -8.11 1.87
CA GLY A 85 1.75 -7.83 3.02
C GLY A 85 0.67 -8.88 3.29
N SER A 86 -0.23 -8.57 4.22
CA SER A 86 -1.36 -9.43 4.58
C SER A 86 -2.65 -8.62 4.77
N PRO A 87 -3.49 -8.50 3.72
CA PRO A 87 -4.81 -7.87 3.82
C PRO A 87 -5.64 -8.47 4.96
N GLY A 88 -5.99 -7.64 5.94
CA GLY A 88 -6.78 -8.03 7.11
C GLY A 88 -6.09 -9.04 8.05
N GLY A 89 -4.78 -9.27 7.93
CA GLY A 89 -4.02 -10.20 8.76
C GLY A 89 -4.37 -11.69 8.60
N LEU A 90 -5.14 -12.06 7.56
CA LEU A 90 -5.65 -13.43 7.38
C LEU A 90 -4.82 -14.26 6.38
N LEU A 91 -4.40 -13.67 5.26
CA LEU A 91 -3.67 -14.36 4.20
C LEU A 91 -2.50 -13.50 3.72
N PRO A 92 -1.26 -13.96 3.86
CA PRO A 92 -0.10 -13.32 3.22
C PRO A 92 -0.24 -13.40 1.70
N ILE A 93 -0.09 -12.27 1.01
CA ILE A 93 -0.17 -12.22 -0.47
C ILE A 93 1.18 -12.50 -1.14
N ALA A 94 2.28 -12.42 -0.37
CA ALA A 94 3.63 -12.78 -0.76
C ALA A 94 4.33 -13.57 0.37
N PRO A 95 3.91 -14.82 0.64
CA PRO A 95 4.56 -15.62 1.66
C PRO A 95 5.98 -15.99 1.24
N GLN A 96 6.92 -15.97 2.19
CA GLN A 96 8.26 -16.55 2.01
C GLN A 96 8.47 -17.69 2.99
N ASN A 97 9.24 -18.68 2.57
CA ASN A 97 9.68 -19.77 3.44
C ASN A 97 11.18 -19.62 3.72
N PHE A 98 11.56 -19.86 4.96
CA PHE A 98 12.96 -19.85 5.38
C PHE A 98 13.29 -21.11 6.14
N GLU A 99 14.44 -21.71 5.87
CA GLU A 99 15.08 -22.62 6.80
C GLU A 99 15.87 -21.78 7.81
N VAL A 100 15.79 -22.15 9.09
CA VAL A 100 16.37 -21.38 10.19
C VAL A 100 17.46 -22.18 10.86
N TYR A 101 18.61 -21.53 11.04
CA TYR A 101 19.78 -22.10 11.69
C TYR A 101 20.14 -21.32 12.95
N GLY A 102 20.63 -22.05 13.95
CA GLY A 102 21.21 -21.46 15.15
C GLY A 102 22.61 -20.90 14.90
N ALA A 103 23.16 -20.21 15.90
CA ALA A 103 24.51 -19.64 15.83
C ALA A 103 25.63 -20.68 15.64
N ASP A 104 25.36 -21.96 15.88
CA ASP A 104 26.28 -23.07 15.63
C ASP A 104 26.15 -23.66 14.21
N GLY A 105 25.25 -23.11 13.39
CA GLY A 105 24.96 -23.57 12.03
C GLY A 105 24.05 -24.81 11.98
N ALA A 106 23.51 -25.27 13.11
CA ALA A 106 22.56 -26.37 13.12
C ALA A 106 21.17 -25.90 12.68
N SER A 107 20.49 -26.69 11.84
CA SER A 107 19.09 -26.43 11.47
C SER A 107 18.20 -26.58 12.70
N LEU A 108 17.39 -25.55 12.94
CA LEU A 108 16.39 -25.48 14.00
C LEU A 108 14.99 -25.83 13.46
N GLY A 109 14.82 -25.78 12.14
CA GLY A 109 13.57 -26.05 11.43
C GLY A 109 13.28 -24.97 10.40
N SER A 110 12.02 -24.87 9.99
CA SER A 110 11.58 -23.91 8.98
C SER A 110 10.53 -22.94 9.53
N VAL A 111 10.40 -21.79 8.90
CA VAL A 111 9.37 -20.78 9.22
C VAL A 111 8.69 -20.29 7.94
N ASN A 112 7.42 -19.97 8.08
CA ASN A 112 6.64 -19.25 7.09
C ASN A 112 6.53 -17.80 7.52
N SER A 113 6.50 -16.89 6.55
CA SER A 113 6.40 -15.47 6.82
C SER A 113 5.47 -14.76 5.85
N SER A 114 4.98 -13.59 6.26
CA SER A 114 4.39 -12.59 5.39
C SER A 114 5.44 -11.53 5.09
N VAL A 115 5.76 -11.30 3.82
CA VAL A 115 6.80 -10.35 3.42
C VAL A 115 6.20 -9.11 2.78
N VAL A 116 6.81 -7.97 3.08
CA VAL A 116 6.56 -6.68 2.45
C VAL A 116 7.88 -6.18 1.91
N VAL A 117 7.91 -5.89 0.61
CA VAL A 117 9.05 -5.26 -0.03
C VAL A 117 8.66 -3.84 -0.37
N THR A 118 9.45 -2.88 0.06
CA THR A 118 9.26 -1.47 -0.28
C THR A 118 10.49 -0.96 -0.98
N ASN A 119 10.32 -0.19 -2.05
CA ASN A 119 11.38 0.64 -2.59
C ASN A 119 11.01 2.10 -2.36
N LEU A 120 11.88 2.85 -1.69
CA LEU A 120 11.72 4.27 -1.42
C LEU A 120 12.88 5.03 -2.07
N ALA A 121 12.58 5.75 -3.15
CA ALA A 121 13.54 6.54 -3.91
C ALA A 121 14.81 5.75 -4.34
N GLY A 122 14.64 4.49 -4.73
CA GLY A 122 15.72 3.58 -5.13
C GLY A 122 16.34 2.79 -3.97
N LEU A 123 15.93 3.04 -2.72
CA LEU A 123 16.40 2.31 -1.54
C LEU A 123 15.45 1.16 -1.22
N THR A 124 15.98 -0.04 -1.06
CA THR A 124 15.17 -1.25 -0.83
C THR A 124 15.00 -1.55 0.65
N ASN A 125 13.78 -1.87 1.02
CA ASN A 125 13.40 -2.40 2.32
C ASN A 125 12.77 -3.78 2.16
N THR A 126 13.10 -4.70 3.08
CA THR A 126 12.36 -5.96 3.21
C THR A 126 11.98 -6.17 4.66
N GLN A 127 10.67 -6.19 4.90
CA GLN A 127 10.07 -6.56 6.16
C GLN A 127 9.45 -7.94 6.05
N PHE A 128 9.67 -8.80 7.03
CA PHE A 128 8.95 -10.06 7.14
C PHE A 128 8.43 -10.30 8.56
N THR A 129 7.19 -10.75 8.63
CA THR A 129 6.53 -11.16 9.87
C THR A 129 6.43 -12.67 9.90
N ILE A 130 6.92 -13.32 10.96
CA ILE A 130 6.81 -14.77 11.12
C ILE A 130 5.35 -15.15 11.34
N THR A 131 4.80 -16.01 10.50
CA THR A 131 3.39 -16.43 10.58
C THR A 131 3.25 -17.82 11.17
N ASP A 132 4.14 -18.74 10.81
CA ASP A 132 4.15 -20.13 11.30
C ASP A 132 5.57 -20.67 11.48
N VAL A 133 5.71 -21.66 12.35
CA VAL A 133 6.99 -22.26 12.72
C VAL A 133 6.90 -23.78 12.73
N ASN A 134 7.91 -24.45 12.19
CA ASN A 134 7.99 -25.89 12.12
C ASN A 134 9.38 -26.38 12.55
N ALA A 135 9.48 -26.88 13.79
CA ALA A 135 10.74 -27.33 14.35
C ALA A 135 11.33 -28.54 13.61
N ALA A 136 12.66 -28.58 13.51
CA ALA A 136 13.39 -29.73 13.01
C ALA A 136 13.12 -30.99 13.87
N SER A 137 13.35 -32.16 13.29
CA SER A 137 13.11 -33.42 14.00
C SER A 137 13.94 -33.52 15.28
N GLY A 138 13.28 -33.55 16.43
CA GLY A 138 13.92 -33.60 17.75
C GLY A 138 14.31 -32.24 18.34
N GLY A 139 14.01 -31.13 17.65
CA GLY A 139 14.09 -29.76 18.18
C GLY A 139 12.78 -29.30 18.82
N SER A 140 12.79 -28.07 19.35
CA SER A 140 11.61 -27.41 19.94
C SER A 140 11.20 -26.20 19.09
N ALA A 141 9.89 -25.94 18.99
CA ALA A 141 9.40 -24.70 18.38
C ALA A 141 9.84 -23.44 19.16
N ALA A 142 10.19 -23.59 20.44
CA ALA A 142 10.76 -22.51 21.25
C ALA A 142 12.21 -22.14 20.88
N ASP A 143 12.88 -22.99 20.08
CA ASP A 143 14.21 -22.69 19.56
C ASP A 143 14.13 -21.87 18.26
N LEU A 144 12.94 -21.69 17.69
CA LEU A 144 12.69 -20.86 16.50
C LEU A 144 12.22 -19.45 16.91
N PRO A 145 12.31 -18.46 16.00
CA PRO A 145 11.67 -17.15 16.17
C PRO A 145 10.20 -17.27 16.59
N THR A 146 9.76 -16.44 17.53
CA THR A 146 8.35 -16.41 17.97
C THR A 146 7.43 -16.02 16.81
N SER A 147 6.31 -16.73 16.62
CA SER A 147 5.27 -16.33 15.66
C SER A 147 4.74 -14.92 16.00
N GLY A 148 4.57 -14.09 14.99
CA GLY A 148 4.28 -12.65 15.09
C GLY A 148 5.51 -11.75 15.13
N SER A 149 6.74 -12.29 15.31
CA SER A 149 7.96 -11.47 15.30
C SER A 149 8.16 -10.81 13.93
N VAL A 150 8.58 -9.56 13.94
CA VAL A 150 8.88 -8.75 12.76
C VAL A 150 10.38 -8.56 12.64
N TYR A 151 10.89 -8.78 11.44
CA TYR A 151 12.26 -8.49 11.05
C TYR A 151 12.20 -7.55 9.85
N ASP A 152 12.96 -6.48 9.89
CA ASP A 152 13.02 -5.47 8.84
C ASP A 152 14.46 -5.07 8.57
N VAL A 153 14.80 -4.99 7.29
CA VAL A 153 16.08 -4.45 6.84
C VAL A 153 15.83 -3.38 5.79
N PHE A 154 16.14 -2.14 6.16
CA PHE A 154 16.13 -0.98 5.27
C PHE A 154 17.55 -0.71 4.77
N ASN A 155 17.81 -0.97 3.49
CA ASN A 155 19.14 -0.82 2.91
C ASN A 155 19.34 0.54 2.26
N PHE A 156 20.26 1.34 2.79
CA PHE A 156 20.62 2.65 2.25
C PHE A 156 21.74 2.57 1.18
N GLY A 157 22.25 1.37 0.91
CA GLY A 157 23.37 1.12 0.02
C GLY A 157 24.74 1.39 0.67
N GLY A 158 25.82 0.99 0.00
CA GLY A 158 27.19 1.29 0.42
C GLY A 158 27.59 0.72 1.79
N GLY A 159 26.91 -0.33 2.27
CA GLY A 159 27.11 -0.94 3.59
C GLY A 159 26.41 -0.21 4.74
N PHE A 160 25.45 0.66 4.44
CA PHE A 160 24.56 1.28 5.42
C PHE A 160 23.19 0.61 5.40
N ALA A 161 22.70 0.16 6.55
CA ALA A 161 21.35 -0.37 6.68
C ALA A 161 20.78 -0.09 8.07
N ASN A 162 19.45 -0.01 8.16
CA ASN A 162 18.75 -0.12 9.43
C ASN A 162 18.21 -1.54 9.56
N VAL A 163 18.47 -2.18 10.70
CA VAL A 163 17.99 -3.52 11.02
C VAL A 163 17.09 -3.43 12.24
N TYR A 164 15.79 -3.65 12.03
CA TYR A 164 14.79 -3.59 13.08
C TYR A 164 14.22 -4.98 13.34
N ILE A 165 14.13 -5.35 14.62
CA ILE A 165 13.62 -6.64 15.08
C ILE A 165 12.67 -6.39 16.23
N ALA A 166 11.46 -6.92 16.12
CA ALA A 166 10.46 -6.80 17.16
C ALA A 166 9.79 -8.13 17.47
N THR A 167 9.56 -8.40 18.75
CA THR A 167 8.83 -9.58 19.21
C THR A 167 7.48 -9.17 19.81
N PRO A 168 6.42 -9.96 19.60
CA PRO A 168 5.08 -9.58 20.04
C PRO A 168 4.87 -9.81 21.54
N GLY A 169 3.91 -9.08 22.12
CA GLY A 169 3.37 -9.33 23.46
C GLY A 169 3.86 -8.37 24.55
N GLU A 170 3.36 -8.55 25.77
CA GLU A 170 3.63 -7.65 26.92
C GLU A 170 5.12 -7.59 27.31
N ASP A 171 5.83 -8.70 27.15
CA ASP A 171 7.29 -8.81 27.33
C ASP A 171 8.05 -8.69 25.99
N GLY A 172 7.38 -8.19 24.95
CA GLY A 172 7.94 -7.95 23.62
C GLY A 172 9.15 -7.03 23.69
N THR A 173 10.10 -7.26 22.79
CA THR A 173 11.35 -6.50 22.71
C THR A 173 11.47 -5.87 21.34
N VAL A 174 11.91 -4.62 21.32
CA VAL A 174 12.27 -3.89 20.10
C VAL A 174 13.79 -3.71 20.10
N THR A 175 14.43 -4.17 19.05
CA THR A 175 15.85 -3.92 18.77
C THR A 175 15.95 -3.20 17.44
N ASP A 176 16.61 -2.05 17.43
CA ASP A 176 16.86 -1.28 16.22
C ASP A 176 18.35 -0.99 16.10
N THR A 177 18.97 -1.41 15.01
CA THR A 177 20.42 -1.34 14.81
C THR A 177 20.74 -0.69 13.48
N PHE A 178 21.37 0.49 13.52
CA PHE A 178 21.92 1.11 12.34
C PHE A 178 23.32 0.56 12.05
N VAL A 179 23.43 -0.21 10.98
CA VAL A 179 24.66 -0.83 10.48
C VAL A 179 25.39 0.17 9.60
N THR A 180 26.71 0.29 9.80
CA THR A 180 27.60 1.07 8.94
C THR A 180 28.86 0.26 8.60
N PRO A 181 29.62 0.63 7.56
CA PRO A 181 30.87 -0.05 7.21
C PRO A 181 31.96 -0.01 8.30
N TRP A 182 31.78 0.81 9.34
CA TRP A 182 32.76 0.98 10.41
C TRP A 182 32.27 0.49 11.78
N GLY A 183 31.09 -0.14 11.82
CA GLY A 183 30.46 -0.66 13.02
C GLY A 183 28.99 -0.26 13.15
N SER A 184 28.28 -0.95 14.02
CA SER A 184 26.84 -0.76 14.23
C SER A 184 26.54 0.12 15.45
N MET A 185 25.41 0.82 15.39
CA MET A 185 24.89 1.66 16.47
C MET A 185 23.50 1.18 16.87
N ASP A 186 23.26 1.09 18.18
CA ASP A 186 21.96 0.75 18.74
C ASP A 186 21.05 2.00 18.78
N LEU A 187 19.93 1.93 18.08
CA LEU A 187 18.88 2.95 18.00
C LEU A 187 17.61 2.54 18.75
N SER A 188 17.58 1.38 19.41
CA SER A 188 16.38 0.80 20.04
C SER A 188 15.65 1.78 20.97
N SER A 189 16.39 2.61 21.71
CA SER A 189 15.83 3.62 22.60
C SER A 189 15.02 4.73 21.89
N MET A 190 15.29 4.99 20.61
CA MET A 190 14.56 5.98 19.81
C MET A 190 13.16 5.47 19.42
N PHE A 191 12.99 4.15 19.28
CA PHE A 191 11.76 3.52 18.82
C PHE A 191 11.11 2.61 19.87
N ALA A 192 11.53 2.71 21.14
CA ALA A 192 10.99 1.89 22.22
C ALA A 192 9.48 2.07 22.47
N GLY A 193 8.89 3.15 21.96
CA GLY A 193 7.44 3.39 22.01
C GLY A 193 6.66 2.74 20.87
N PHE A 194 7.32 2.09 19.91
CA PHE A 194 6.69 1.47 18.75
C PHE A 194 7.19 0.03 18.54
N ASN A 195 6.28 -0.92 18.66
CA ASN A 195 6.53 -2.34 18.40
C ASN A 195 5.74 -2.77 17.15
N ALA A 196 6.43 -3.00 16.03
CA ALA A 196 5.78 -3.40 14.78
C ALA A 196 5.16 -4.81 14.83
N ALA A 197 5.52 -5.63 15.82
CA ALA A 197 4.92 -6.94 16.04
C ALA A 197 3.59 -6.87 16.79
N ASP A 198 3.27 -5.73 17.41
CA ASP A 198 2.00 -5.51 18.09
C ASP A 198 0.98 -4.84 17.14
N PRO A 199 -0.33 -5.08 17.34
CA PRO A 199 -1.36 -4.38 16.58
C PRO A 199 -1.33 -2.87 16.79
N LEU A 200 -1.64 -2.12 15.74
CA LEU A 200 -1.75 -0.66 15.78
C LEU A 200 -2.97 -0.24 16.60
N GLN A 201 -2.80 0.81 17.41
CA GLN A 201 -3.84 1.34 18.30
C GLN A 201 -4.38 2.67 17.72
N PRO A 202 -5.54 2.68 17.05
CA PRO A 202 -6.08 3.91 16.47
C PRO A 202 -6.37 5.00 17.53
N GLY A 203 -6.70 4.61 18.76
CA GLY A 203 -6.96 5.54 19.86
C GLY A 203 -5.78 6.46 20.19
N ASP A 204 -4.55 6.00 19.97
CA ASP A 204 -3.34 6.80 20.23
C ASP A 204 -3.31 8.07 19.38
N ALA A 205 -3.91 8.06 18.19
CA ALA A 205 -4.00 9.22 17.32
C ALA A 205 -4.88 10.35 17.91
N PHE A 206 -5.89 9.99 18.70
CA PHE A 206 -6.88 10.92 19.26
C PHE A 206 -6.55 11.38 20.68
N ALA A 207 -5.42 10.96 21.26
CA ALA A 207 -5.05 11.27 22.65
C ALA A 207 -5.06 12.79 22.97
N ALA A 208 -4.65 13.65 22.02
CA ALA A 208 -4.66 15.10 22.20
C ALA A 208 -6.08 15.70 22.24
N LEU A 209 -7.09 14.96 21.78
CA LEU A 209 -8.49 15.39 21.65
C LEU A 209 -9.41 14.86 22.76
N GLN A 210 -8.96 13.88 23.56
CA GLN A 210 -9.74 13.31 24.65
C GLN A 210 -10.15 14.35 25.70
N ALA A 211 -9.28 15.32 25.99
CA ALA A 211 -9.59 16.38 26.96
C ALA A 211 -10.81 17.24 26.59
N GLY A 212 -11.24 17.22 25.32
CA GLY A 212 -12.44 17.90 24.85
C GLY A 212 -13.74 17.11 25.05
N ALA A 213 -13.69 15.79 25.23
CA ALA A 213 -14.83 14.88 25.13
C ALA A 213 -15.56 14.62 26.46
N SER A 214 -15.81 15.67 27.24
CA SER A 214 -16.64 15.52 28.44
C SER A 214 -18.03 14.96 28.05
N GLY A 215 -18.50 13.90 28.71
CA GLY A 215 -19.81 13.28 28.46
C GLY A 215 -19.82 11.89 27.79
N GLY A 216 -18.70 11.44 27.20
CA GLY A 216 -18.51 10.06 26.69
C GLY A 216 -17.76 9.15 27.67
N GLY A 217 -17.37 7.97 27.20
CA GLY A 217 -16.48 7.03 27.88
C GLY A 217 -15.03 7.52 27.99
N ASP A 218 -14.17 6.66 28.55
CA ASP A 218 -12.76 7.02 28.85
C ASP A 218 -11.94 7.25 27.56
N ASP A 219 -12.35 6.65 26.44
CA ASP A 219 -11.66 6.77 25.15
C ASP A 219 -12.33 7.78 24.19
N ALA A 220 -13.37 8.49 24.66
CA ALA A 220 -14.07 9.49 23.87
C ALA A 220 -13.18 10.67 23.47
N PHE A 221 -13.40 11.24 22.29
CA PHE A 221 -12.68 12.40 21.78
C PHE A 221 -13.60 13.38 21.02
N ALA A 222 -13.25 14.67 21.05
CA ALA A 222 -14.04 15.71 20.42
C ALA A 222 -13.43 16.16 19.08
N ILE A 223 -14.20 16.07 18.00
CA ILE A 223 -13.77 16.43 16.64
C ILE A 223 -14.94 16.95 15.81
N GLY A 224 -14.72 17.96 14.97
CA GLY A 224 -15.75 18.49 14.07
C GLY A 224 -17.02 19.02 14.77
N GLY A 225 -16.94 19.38 16.07
CA GLY A 225 -18.10 19.81 16.87
C GLY A 225 -18.95 18.67 17.45
N LEU A 226 -18.52 17.43 17.26
CA LEU A 226 -19.12 16.22 17.84
C LEU A 226 -18.18 15.62 18.88
N THR A 227 -18.73 14.81 19.78
CA THR A 227 -17.96 13.86 20.60
C THR A 227 -18.21 12.47 20.04
N LEU A 228 -17.13 11.77 19.69
CA LEU A 228 -17.13 10.39 19.23
C LEU A 228 -16.61 9.50 20.35
N ASP A 229 -17.37 8.46 20.65
CA ASP A 229 -17.13 7.57 21.79
C ASP A 229 -17.00 6.12 21.31
N PRO A 230 -15.78 5.57 21.23
CA PRO A 230 -15.54 4.26 20.61
C PRO A 230 -16.06 3.12 21.48
N PHE A 231 -16.66 2.12 20.86
CA PHE A 231 -17.05 0.90 21.56
C PHE A 231 -16.75 -0.38 20.77
N LEU A 232 -16.51 -1.44 21.52
CA LEU A 232 -16.24 -2.78 21.03
C LEU A 232 -17.55 -3.54 20.79
N VAL A 233 -17.58 -4.33 19.72
CA VAL A 233 -18.70 -5.23 19.40
C VAL A 233 -18.25 -6.69 19.36
N ASP A 234 -19.12 -7.61 19.77
CA ASP A 234 -18.90 -9.04 19.56
C ASP A 234 -19.17 -9.48 18.11
N SER A 235 -18.98 -10.76 17.82
CA SER A 235 -19.27 -11.34 16.49
C SER A 235 -20.74 -11.25 16.07
N ASN A 236 -21.65 -10.90 16.99
CA ASN A 236 -23.07 -10.70 16.72
C ASN A 236 -23.45 -9.21 16.63
N GLY A 237 -22.47 -8.30 16.72
CA GLY A 237 -22.68 -6.85 16.68
C GLY A 237 -23.18 -6.25 18.00
N ALA A 238 -23.15 -6.99 19.12
CA ALA A 238 -23.55 -6.46 20.41
C ALA A 238 -22.40 -5.70 21.07
N ASN A 239 -22.68 -4.51 21.63
CA ASN A 239 -21.69 -3.76 22.41
C ASN A 239 -21.22 -4.61 23.62
N VAL A 240 -19.90 -4.78 23.74
CA VAL A 240 -19.24 -5.58 24.79
C VAL A 240 -18.29 -4.78 25.67
N GLY A 241 -18.07 -3.50 25.39
CA GLY A 241 -17.17 -2.67 26.17
C GLY A 241 -16.78 -1.37 25.48
N GLU A 242 -16.19 -0.49 26.27
CA GLU A 242 -15.57 0.76 25.83
C GLU A 242 -14.28 0.48 25.06
N GLY A 243 -13.98 1.33 24.08
CA GLY A 243 -12.66 1.44 23.48
C GLY A 243 -12.58 1.06 22.00
N PHE A 244 -11.39 1.25 21.45
CA PHE A 244 -11.09 0.96 20.04
C PHE A 244 -10.74 -0.51 19.81
N THR A 245 -11.12 -1.03 18.64
CA THR A 245 -10.64 -2.34 18.16
C THR A 245 -9.21 -2.19 17.63
N PRO A 246 -8.21 -2.95 18.13
CA PRO A 246 -6.86 -2.92 17.58
C PRO A 246 -6.81 -3.30 16.10
N VAL A 247 -5.89 -2.70 15.34
CA VAL A 247 -5.78 -2.85 13.90
C VAL A 247 -4.53 -3.64 13.55
N ALA A 248 -4.68 -4.77 12.84
CA ALA A 248 -3.53 -5.51 12.35
C ALA A 248 -2.77 -4.70 11.29
N ALA A 249 -1.44 -4.70 11.37
CA ALA A 249 -0.60 -4.12 10.34
C ALA A 249 -0.72 -4.94 9.04
N LEU A 250 -0.99 -4.26 7.92
CA LEU A 250 -0.99 -4.84 6.59
C LEU A 250 0.42 -4.96 6.02
N GLY A 251 1.27 -3.98 6.32
CA GLY A 251 2.65 -3.90 5.88
C GLY A 251 3.32 -2.56 6.20
N GLY A 252 4.58 -2.42 5.82
CA GLY A 252 5.35 -1.21 6.07
C GLY A 252 6.85 -1.40 5.87
N ALA A 253 7.60 -0.49 6.49
CA ALA A 253 9.06 -0.48 6.59
C ALA A 253 9.43 -0.03 8.01
N ALA A 254 9.40 -0.95 8.97
CA ALA A 254 9.61 -0.63 10.39
C ALA A 254 11.05 -0.16 10.67
N PRO A 255 11.27 0.79 11.60
CA PRO A 255 10.30 1.54 12.40
C PRO A 255 9.78 2.82 11.70
N LEU A 256 10.09 3.00 10.41
CA LEU A 256 9.79 4.24 9.68
C LEU A 256 8.30 4.35 9.36
N LEU A 257 7.70 3.26 8.89
CA LEU A 257 6.33 3.21 8.41
C LEU A 257 5.66 1.90 8.82
N ALA A 258 4.46 1.98 9.37
CA ALA A 258 3.54 0.85 9.44
C ALA A 258 2.14 1.29 9.02
N ILE A 259 1.48 0.47 8.22
CA ILE A 259 0.15 0.73 7.69
C ILE A 259 -0.76 -0.41 8.14
N GLY A 260 -1.90 -0.07 8.71
CA GLY A 260 -2.98 -0.99 9.04
C GLY A 260 -4.32 -0.44 8.56
N GLY A 261 -5.33 -1.30 8.51
CA GLY A 261 -6.66 -0.91 8.04
C GLY A 261 -6.84 -1.22 6.56
N ALA A 262 -7.09 -0.19 5.76
CA ALA A 262 -7.41 -0.19 4.34
C ALA A 262 -8.85 -0.51 3.97
N SER A 263 -9.20 -0.16 2.73
CA SER A 263 -10.48 -0.43 2.09
C SER A 263 -10.32 -1.09 0.72
N LEU A 264 -11.24 -2.00 0.40
CA LEU A 264 -11.38 -2.58 -0.94
C LEU A 264 -12.56 -1.90 -1.65
N GLY A 265 -12.25 -0.94 -2.52
CA GLY A 265 -13.26 -0.11 -3.19
C GLY A 265 -13.62 1.14 -2.38
N ASP A 266 -14.84 1.64 -2.56
CA ASP A 266 -15.29 2.88 -1.91
C ASP A 266 -15.39 2.72 -0.38
N PRO A 267 -14.55 3.41 0.43
CA PRO A 267 -14.55 3.28 1.88
C PRO A 267 -15.77 3.89 2.55
N SER A 268 -16.61 4.65 1.84
CA SER A 268 -17.89 5.14 2.37
C SER A 268 -19.00 4.10 2.37
N HIS A 269 -18.77 2.89 1.83
CA HIS A 269 -19.74 1.80 1.87
C HIS A 269 -19.40 0.79 2.97
N GLN A 270 -20.41 0.44 3.77
CA GLN A 270 -20.24 -0.54 4.84
C GLN A 270 -19.77 -1.90 4.28
N GLY A 271 -18.73 -2.46 4.90
CA GLY A 271 -18.15 -3.76 4.52
C GLY A 271 -16.95 -3.67 3.58
N ASN A 272 -16.64 -2.49 3.03
CA ASN A 272 -15.44 -2.30 2.21
C ASN A 272 -14.18 -2.06 3.05
N GLY A 273 -14.31 -1.49 4.26
CA GLY A 273 -13.20 -1.31 5.20
C GLY A 273 -12.78 -2.63 5.86
N LEU A 274 -11.47 -2.86 5.97
CA LEU A 274 -10.90 -4.08 6.54
C LEU A 274 -10.77 -4.03 8.07
N ALA A 275 -10.80 -2.84 8.67
CA ALA A 275 -10.72 -2.63 10.12
C ALA A 275 -11.81 -1.66 10.61
N PRO A 276 -13.10 -2.06 10.58
CA PRO A 276 -14.17 -1.16 10.95
C PRO A 276 -14.16 -0.82 12.46
N GLN A 277 -14.54 0.41 12.79
CA GLN A 277 -14.76 0.86 14.17
C GLN A 277 -16.21 1.32 14.36
N ASN A 278 -16.68 1.28 15.62
CA ASN A 278 -18.02 1.69 16.01
C ASN A 278 -17.93 2.83 17.02
N PHE A 279 -18.80 3.83 16.87
CA PHE A 279 -18.84 4.98 17.77
C PHE A 279 -20.27 5.33 18.16
N ASP A 280 -20.46 5.68 19.43
CA ASP A 280 -21.59 6.50 19.87
C ASP A 280 -21.25 7.96 19.57
N VAL A 281 -22.22 8.72 19.07
CA VAL A 281 -22.04 10.11 18.66
C VAL A 281 -22.89 11.02 19.54
N TYR A 282 -22.26 12.07 20.05
CA TYR A 282 -22.92 13.08 20.87
C TYR A 282 -22.76 14.47 20.26
N SER A 283 -23.81 15.30 20.40
CA SER A 283 -23.73 16.72 20.05
C SER A 283 -22.98 17.49 21.14
N GLY A 284 -21.94 18.21 20.74
CA GLY A 284 -21.15 19.03 21.65
C GLY A 284 -20.32 18.23 22.66
N THR A 285 -19.98 18.88 23.76
CA THR A 285 -19.09 18.39 24.82
C THR A 285 -19.66 18.80 26.19
N GLY A 286 -19.46 18.01 27.23
CA GLY A 286 -19.82 18.31 28.63
C GLY A 286 -21.04 17.56 29.13
N ASP A 287 -21.51 17.97 30.30
CA ASP A 287 -22.78 17.50 30.90
C ASP A 287 -24.00 17.82 30.01
N ASP A 288 -23.85 18.71 29.03
CA ASP A 288 -24.86 19.10 28.05
C ASP A 288 -24.81 18.25 26.76
N ALA A 289 -23.86 17.31 26.65
CA ALA A 289 -23.72 16.44 25.48
C ALA A 289 -24.98 15.57 25.31
N THR A 290 -25.59 15.61 24.12
CA THR A 290 -26.78 14.82 23.82
C THR A 290 -26.45 13.72 22.83
N HIS A 291 -26.71 12.46 23.21
CA HIS A 291 -26.55 11.31 22.33
C HIS A 291 -27.43 11.44 21.08
N LEU A 292 -26.78 11.38 19.91
CA LEU A 292 -27.41 11.51 18.59
C LEU A 292 -27.71 10.15 17.95
N GLY A 293 -26.89 9.14 18.22
CA GLY A 293 -26.96 7.82 17.62
C GLY A 293 -25.55 7.24 17.39
N THR A 294 -25.47 6.19 16.58
CA THR A 294 -24.22 5.46 16.35
C THR A 294 -23.78 5.51 14.89
N ILE A 295 -22.46 5.42 14.67
CA ILE A 295 -21.86 5.34 13.34
C ILE A 295 -20.87 4.17 13.24
N ASN A 296 -20.77 3.62 12.03
CA ASN A 296 -19.68 2.74 11.63
C ASN A 296 -18.68 3.52 10.76
N THR A 297 -17.41 3.16 10.88
CA THR A 297 -16.34 3.76 10.08
C THR A 297 -15.42 2.69 9.53
N ALA A 298 -14.88 2.92 8.33
CA ALA A 298 -13.65 2.28 7.87
C ALA A 298 -12.46 3.05 8.44
N VAL A 299 -11.45 2.34 8.93
CA VAL A 299 -10.31 2.97 9.61
C VAL A 299 -9.00 2.56 8.99
N ASP A 300 -8.16 3.57 8.74
CA ASP A 300 -6.77 3.43 8.37
C ASP A 300 -5.91 3.94 9.51
N VAL A 301 -4.91 3.14 9.90
CA VAL A 301 -3.95 3.53 10.94
C VAL A 301 -2.56 3.50 10.33
N THR A 302 -1.88 4.63 10.40
CA THR A 302 -0.50 4.74 9.92
C THR A 302 0.39 5.14 11.10
N ASN A 303 1.49 4.43 11.31
CA ASN A 303 2.56 4.89 12.17
C ASN A 303 3.71 5.42 11.29
N LEU A 304 4.14 6.65 11.51
CA LEU A 304 5.24 7.29 10.80
C LEU A 304 6.27 7.80 11.83
N PHE A 305 7.46 7.19 11.84
CA PHE A 305 8.52 7.48 12.81
C PHE A 305 8.07 7.40 14.29
N GLY A 306 7.22 6.44 14.63
CA GLY A 306 6.66 6.29 15.98
C GLY A 306 5.47 7.20 16.29
N MET A 307 5.07 8.08 15.38
CA MET A 307 3.88 8.93 15.52
C MET A 307 2.67 8.26 14.87
N THR A 308 1.55 8.20 15.58
CA THR A 308 0.34 7.50 15.12
C THR A 308 -0.63 8.47 14.44
N ASN A 309 -1.11 8.06 13.28
CA ASN A 309 -2.23 8.64 12.54
C ASN A 309 -3.40 7.67 12.53
N ALA A 310 -4.62 8.18 12.70
CA ALA A 310 -5.83 7.40 12.43
C ALA A 310 -6.80 8.21 11.58
N GLN A 311 -7.21 7.64 10.45
CA GLN A 311 -8.25 8.15 9.59
C GLN A 311 -9.52 7.31 9.78
N LEU A 312 -10.65 7.97 9.99
CA LEU A 312 -11.99 7.38 10.08
C LEU A 312 -12.82 7.88 8.90
N VAL A 313 -13.29 6.97 8.06
CA VAL A 313 -14.25 7.25 6.99
C VAL A 313 -15.61 6.71 7.40
N VAL A 314 -16.63 7.55 7.50
CA VAL A 314 -17.98 7.13 7.87
C VAL A 314 -18.58 6.28 6.75
N THR A 315 -19.01 5.05 7.05
CA THR A 315 -19.52 4.10 6.05
C THR A 315 -21.04 4.00 5.98
N ASP A 316 -21.71 4.27 7.09
CA ASP A 316 -23.16 4.37 7.32
C ASP A 316 -23.41 4.13 8.82
N GLY A 317 -24.37 4.82 9.43
CA GLY A 317 -24.77 4.59 10.84
C GLY A 317 -25.92 3.61 10.98
N SER A 318 -26.04 2.92 12.12
CA SER A 318 -27.16 2.02 12.37
C SER A 318 -28.46 2.72 12.79
N ASP A 319 -28.37 3.98 13.23
CA ASP A 319 -29.50 4.83 13.61
C ASP A 319 -29.50 6.15 12.82
N THR A 320 -30.67 6.63 12.40
CA THR A 320 -30.83 7.89 11.64
C THR A 320 -31.25 9.04 12.55
N GLY A 321 -30.32 9.51 13.40
CA GLY A 321 -30.50 10.74 14.18
C GLY A 321 -30.20 11.99 13.35
N ASP A 322 -30.98 13.06 13.54
CA ASP A 322 -30.63 14.38 12.98
C ASP A 322 -29.30 14.84 13.59
N GLY A 323 -28.34 15.22 12.74
CA GLY A 323 -27.03 15.73 13.16
C GLY A 323 -25.89 14.70 13.19
N LEU A 324 -26.15 13.45 12.79
CA LEU A 324 -25.07 12.48 12.55
C LEU A 324 -24.23 12.85 11.32
N PRO A 325 -22.93 12.52 11.30
CA PRO A 325 -22.09 12.65 10.11
C PRO A 325 -22.65 11.88 8.91
N ALA A 326 -22.51 12.45 7.72
CA ALA A 326 -22.90 11.77 6.49
C ALA A 326 -21.87 10.68 6.11
N ALA A 327 -22.32 9.61 5.45
CA ALA A 327 -21.42 8.62 4.85
C ALA A 327 -20.45 9.29 3.87
N GLY A 328 -19.16 8.94 3.96
CA GLY A 328 -18.05 9.58 3.27
C GLY A 328 -17.43 10.77 4.02
N THR A 329 -17.93 11.12 5.21
CA THR A 329 -17.24 12.09 6.09
C THR A 329 -15.93 11.47 6.57
N ILE A 330 -14.84 12.23 6.46
CA ILE A 330 -13.51 11.83 6.89
C ILE A 330 -13.15 12.61 8.15
N TYR A 331 -12.68 11.89 9.17
CA TYR A 331 -12.03 12.43 10.35
C TYR A 331 -10.64 11.82 10.44
N ASP A 332 -9.60 12.65 10.39
CA ASP A 332 -8.22 12.21 10.51
C ASP A 332 -7.54 12.96 11.65
N ALA A 333 -6.75 12.24 12.45
CA ALA A 333 -5.88 12.83 13.44
C ALA A 333 -4.47 12.25 13.32
N PHE A 334 -3.48 13.14 13.19
CA PHE A 334 -2.06 12.81 13.27
C PHE A 334 -1.52 13.29 14.63
N ASN A 335 -1.09 12.38 15.49
CA ASN A 335 -0.56 12.71 16.81
C ASN A 335 0.98 12.84 16.80
N PHE A 336 1.48 14.05 17.03
CA PHE A 336 2.92 14.34 17.14
C PHE A 336 3.47 14.13 18.57
N GLY A 337 2.59 13.79 19.52
CA GLY A 337 2.92 13.67 20.94
C GLY A 337 2.92 15.01 21.68
N GLY A 338 3.03 14.95 23.01
CA GLY A 338 3.13 16.16 23.86
C GLY A 338 1.92 17.10 23.81
N GLY A 339 0.76 16.61 23.35
CA GLY A 339 -0.46 17.41 23.14
C GLY A 339 -0.50 18.17 21.81
N PHE A 340 0.39 17.84 20.86
CA PHE A 340 0.36 18.35 19.49
C PHE A 340 -0.31 17.33 18.57
N ALA A 341 -1.30 17.77 17.81
CA ALA A 341 -1.95 16.94 16.79
C ALA A 341 -2.36 17.78 15.59
N ASN A 342 -2.37 17.20 14.40
CA ASN A 342 -3.04 17.77 13.23
C ASN A 342 -4.37 17.04 13.06
N VAL A 343 -5.44 17.79 12.80
CA VAL A 343 -6.80 17.26 12.75
C VAL A 343 -7.45 17.70 11.47
N TYR A 344 -7.70 16.76 10.59
CA TYR A 344 -8.31 16.99 9.29
C TYR A 344 -9.73 16.44 9.28
N VAL A 345 -10.68 17.24 8.79
CA VAL A 345 -12.07 16.85 8.62
C VAL A 345 -12.54 17.25 7.24
N ALA A 346 -13.08 16.28 6.48
CA ALA A 346 -13.69 16.53 5.18
C ALA A 346 -15.13 16.00 5.16
N THR A 347 -16.08 16.87 4.85
CA THR A 347 -17.48 16.46 4.66
C THR A 347 -17.78 16.25 3.18
N PRO A 348 -18.58 15.23 2.82
CA PRO A 348 -18.86 14.90 1.43
C PRO A 348 -19.91 15.83 0.80
N GLY A 349 -19.93 15.87 -0.54
CA GLY A 349 -20.96 16.52 -1.35
C GLY A 349 -20.59 17.91 -1.89
N GLU A 350 -21.47 18.50 -2.70
CA GLU A 350 -21.25 19.79 -3.41
C GLU A 350 -20.97 20.96 -2.46
N ASN A 351 -21.49 20.90 -1.23
CA ASN A 351 -21.24 21.88 -0.17
C ASN A 351 -20.31 21.32 0.94
N GLY A 352 -19.53 20.29 0.60
CA GLY A 352 -18.53 19.71 1.49
C GLY A 352 -17.54 20.78 1.95
N THR A 353 -17.04 20.61 3.16
CA THR A 353 -16.07 21.51 3.78
C THR A 353 -14.85 20.70 4.19
N ILE A 354 -13.68 21.26 3.91
CA ILE A 354 -12.40 20.75 4.41
C ILE A 354 -11.95 21.70 5.50
N THR A 355 -11.68 21.15 6.68
CA THR A 355 -11.01 21.87 7.76
C THR A 355 -9.76 21.11 8.16
N ASP A 356 -8.65 21.81 8.27
CA ASP A 356 -7.43 21.30 8.89
C ASP A 356 -7.06 22.18 10.08
N THR A 357 -6.91 21.58 11.26
CA THR A 357 -6.59 22.27 12.51
C THR A 357 -5.37 21.65 13.17
N PHE A 358 -4.31 22.44 13.33
CA PHE A 358 -3.18 22.07 14.17
C PHE A 358 -3.48 22.42 15.63
N VAL A 359 -3.69 21.39 16.44
CA VAL A 359 -3.94 21.46 17.87
C VAL A 359 -2.61 21.51 18.62
N THR A 360 -2.50 22.45 19.56
CA THR A 360 -1.34 22.55 20.46
C THR A 360 -1.80 22.75 21.90
N PRO A 361 -0.93 22.49 22.90
CA PRO A 361 -1.24 22.79 24.30
C PRO A 361 -1.53 24.28 24.59
N PHE A 362 -1.20 25.18 23.66
CA PHE A 362 -1.34 26.62 23.80
C PHE A 362 -2.51 27.21 23.00
N GLY A 363 -3.25 26.36 22.28
CA GLY A 363 -4.35 26.74 21.39
C GLY A 363 -4.21 26.15 19.99
N SER A 364 -5.29 26.19 19.22
CA SER A 364 -5.34 25.60 17.89
C SER A 364 -5.15 26.64 16.78
N MET A 365 -4.59 26.21 15.65
CA MET A 365 -4.37 27.02 14.45
C MET A 365 -5.07 26.38 13.26
N ASP A 366 -5.75 27.20 12.46
CA ASP A 366 -6.40 26.76 11.22
C ASP A 366 -5.38 26.70 10.08
N LEU A 367 -5.20 25.51 9.52
CA LEU A 367 -4.33 25.20 8.39
C LEU A 367 -5.12 24.89 7.10
N SER A 368 -6.45 25.01 7.10
CA SER A 368 -7.33 24.62 5.99
C SER A 368 -6.92 25.24 4.65
N SER A 369 -6.36 26.45 4.66
CA SER A 369 -5.87 27.13 3.46
C SER A 369 -4.67 26.45 2.78
N LEU A 370 -3.90 25.63 3.50
CA LEU A 370 -2.75 24.90 2.97
C LEU A 370 -3.18 23.66 2.18
N PHE A 371 -4.31 23.06 2.55
CA PHE A 371 -4.77 21.77 2.02
C PHE A 371 -6.13 21.86 1.31
N SER A 372 -6.58 23.06 0.95
CA SER A 372 -7.84 23.25 0.23
C SER A 372 -7.88 22.61 -1.16
N GLY A 373 -6.73 22.16 -1.67
CA GLY A 373 -6.59 21.42 -2.93
C GLY A 373 -6.51 19.90 -2.78
N MET A 374 -6.46 19.37 -1.55
CA MET A 374 -6.54 17.92 -1.32
C MET A 374 -7.99 17.42 -1.40
N ALA A 375 -8.15 16.14 -1.72
CA ALA A 375 -9.41 15.53 -2.13
C ALA A 375 -10.63 15.99 -1.30
N THR A 376 -11.71 16.37 -1.98
CA THR A 376 -13.01 16.73 -1.39
C THR A 376 -13.81 15.51 -0.90
N GLY A 377 -13.12 14.41 -0.56
CA GLY A 377 -13.73 13.15 -0.15
C GLY A 377 -12.84 11.94 -0.39
N VAL A 378 -13.47 10.77 -0.42
CA VAL A 378 -12.83 9.44 -0.50
C VAL A 378 -12.45 9.02 -1.92
N SER A 379 -12.84 9.80 -2.93
CA SER A 379 -12.52 9.55 -4.33
C SER A 379 -11.44 10.52 -4.80
N MET A 380 -10.50 9.98 -5.57
CA MET A 380 -9.35 10.64 -6.15
C MET A 380 -9.54 10.72 -7.65
N ASP A 381 -9.15 11.86 -8.23
CA ASP A 381 -9.16 12.09 -9.67
C ASP A 381 -7.78 11.75 -10.26
N PRO A 382 -7.63 10.62 -10.96
CA PRO A 382 -6.37 10.28 -11.62
C PRO A 382 -5.99 11.26 -12.73
N GLY A 383 -6.97 11.92 -13.36
CA GLY A 383 -6.76 12.88 -14.44
C GLY A 383 -5.96 14.11 -14.01
N ALA A 384 -6.04 14.47 -12.72
CA ALA A 384 -5.36 15.64 -12.16
C ALA A 384 -3.84 15.62 -12.39
N ALA A 385 -3.20 14.45 -12.44
CA ALA A 385 -1.76 14.33 -12.66
C ALA A 385 -1.32 14.71 -14.09
N PHE A 386 -2.21 14.58 -15.09
CA PHE A 386 -1.85 14.68 -16.50
C PHE A 386 -2.03 16.09 -17.09
N ALA A 387 -2.38 17.09 -16.28
CA ALA A 387 -2.67 18.45 -16.75
C ALA A 387 -1.53 19.06 -17.59
N ALA A 388 -0.28 18.82 -17.21
CA ALA A 388 0.91 19.30 -17.93
C ALA A 388 1.18 18.57 -19.27
N LEU A 389 0.51 17.43 -19.50
CA LEU A 389 0.72 16.54 -20.65
C LEU A 389 -0.46 16.50 -21.63
N SER A 390 -1.44 17.38 -21.44
CA SER A 390 -2.68 17.37 -22.20
C SER A 390 -2.47 17.45 -23.73
N ASP A 391 -3.13 16.56 -24.46
CA ASP A 391 -3.19 16.52 -25.92
C ASP A 391 -4.62 16.79 -26.42
N SER A 392 -4.96 18.07 -26.39
CA SER A 392 -6.26 18.57 -26.85
C SER A 392 -6.58 18.30 -28.33
N ALA A 393 -5.62 17.82 -29.12
CA ALA A 393 -5.87 17.46 -30.52
C ALA A 393 -6.61 16.11 -30.65
N VAL A 394 -6.48 15.23 -29.66
CA VAL A 394 -7.12 13.90 -29.62
C VAL A 394 -8.38 13.93 -28.77
N GLY A 395 -8.29 14.41 -27.54
CA GLY A 395 -9.38 14.38 -26.56
C GLY A 395 -9.22 15.46 -25.50
N ALA A 396 -10.29 15.75 -24.74
CA ALA A 396 -10.24 16.74 -23.67
C ALA A 396 -9.35 16.30 -22.50
N GLU A 397 -9.39 14.99 -22.20
CA GLU A 397 -8.63 14.35 -21.12
C GLU A 397 -7.46 13.50 -21.65
N ALA A 398 -7.18 13.59 -22.96
CA ALA A 398 -6.09 12.85 -23.57
C ALA A 398 -4.73 13.44 -23.18
N PHE A 399 -3.71 12.61 -23.06
CA PHE A 399 -2.35 13.01 -22.72
C PHE A 399 -1.30 12.18 -23.44
N SER A 400 -0.10 12.72 -23.63
CA SER A 400 0.98 12.03 -24.36
C SER A 400 2.19 11.74 -23.48
N ILE A 401 2.72 10.52 -23.57
CA ILE A 401 3.98 10.10 -22.95
C ILE A 401 4.81 9.36 -23.98
N GLY A 402 6.08 9.75 -24.16
CA GLY A 402 7.00 9.05 -25.05
C GLY A 402 6.58 8.98 -26.53
N GLY A 403 5.65 9.85 -26.96
CA GLY A 403 5.08 9.85 -28.32
C GLY A 403 3.80 9.02 -28.47
N THR A 404 3.40 8.27 -27.45
CA THR A 404 2.11 7.58 -27.40
C THR A 404 1.08 8.49 -26.72
N THR A 405 -0.08 8.68 -27.36
CA THR A 405 -1.20 9.42 -26.77
C THR A 405 -2.24 8.44 -26.20
N PHE A 406 -2.59 8.66 -24.94
CA PHE A 406 -3.60 7.92 -24.19
C PHE A 406 -4.85 8.80 -24.06
N ASP A 407 -6.01 8.29 -24.47
CA ASP A 407 -7.30 8.95 -24.29
C ASP A 407 -8.20 8.08 -23.41
N PRO A 408 -8.43 8.46 -22.14
CA PRO A 408 -9.14 7.65 -21.17
C PRO A 408 -10.64 7.59 -21.50
N PHE A 409 -11.23 6.43 -21.31
CA PHE A 409 -12.67 6.26 -21.39
C PHE A 409 -13.19 5.26 -20.34
N THR A 410 -14.48 5.35 -20.07
CA THR A 410 -15.20 4.42 -19.20
C THR A 410 -16.37 3.78 -19.95
N GLY A 411 -16.84 2.64 -19.45
CA GLY A 411 -17.96 1.91 -20.05
C GLY A 411 -17.53 1.02 -21.22
N SER A 412 -18.51 0.50 -21.97
CA SER A 412 -18.24 -0.39 -23.09
C SER A 412 -19.25 -0.24 -24.22
N GLY A 413 -18.80 -0.47 -25.47
CA GLY A 413 -19.66 -0.40 -26.64
C GLY A 413 -20.31 0.97 -26.83
N ALA A 414 -21.64 0.99 -26.86
CA ALA A 414 -22.42 2.22 -27.07
C ALA A 414 -22.48 3.13 -25.84
N ASP A 415 -22.13 2.62 -24.65
CA ASP A 415 -22.14 3.34 -23.38
C ASP A 415 -20.73 3.85 -23.00
N THR A 416 -19.85 4.00 -23.99
CA THR A 416 -18.52 4.58 -23.78
C THR A 416 -18.62 6.07 -23.52
N SER A 417 -17.97 6.54 -22.45
CA SER A 417 -17.85 7.96 -22.10
C SER A 417 -16.38 8.34 -21.99
N PRO A 418 -15.94 9.44 -22.60
CA PRO A 418 -14.60 9.98 -22.36
C PRO A 418 -14.38 10.33 -20.90
N GLY A 419 -13.14 10.22 -20.45
CA GLY A 419 -12.69 10.58 -19.11
C GLY A 419 -12.27 9.38 -18.26
N PHE A 420 -11.75 9.71 -17.08
CA PHE A 420 -11.23 8.74 -16.14
C PHE A 420 -12.30 8.08 -15.27
N ALA A 421 -12.06 6.83 -14.87
CA ALA A 421 -12.80 6.17 -13.81
C ALA A 421 -12.38 6.78 -12.44
N PRO A 422 -13.32 6.89 -11.48
CA PRO A 422 -12.96 7.34 -10.14
C PRO A 422 -12.10 6.28 -9.45
N VAL A 423 -11.00 6.73 -8.83
CA VAL A 423 -10.17 5.90 -7.96
C VAL A 423 -10.60 6.16 -6.52
N TYR A 424 -10.82 5.11 -5.74
CA TYR A 424 -11.16 5.26 -4.32
C TYR A 424 -9.93 5.08 -3.45
N GLN A 425 -9.89 5.83 -2.36
CA GLN A 425 -8.86 5.69 -1.32
C GLN A 425 -8.83 4.23 -0.81
N THR A 426 -7.62 3.71 -0.71
CA THR A 426 -7.28 2.41 -0.13
C THR A 426 -6.54 2.57 1.19
N VAL A 427 -5.69 3.59 1.33
CA VAL A 427 -4.99 3.94 2.59
C VAL A 427 -4.97 5.46 2.73
N GLY A 428 -5.46 5.97 3.86
CA GLY A 428 -5.43 7.39 4.21
C GLY A 428 -4.60 7.74 5.44
N ALA A 429 -3.87 8.85 5.34
CA ALA A 429 -3.30 9.60 6.45
C ALA A 429 -3.28 11.10 6.09
N LEU A 430 -4.46 11.70 5.99
CA LEU A 430 -4.64 13.07 5.50
C LEU A 430 -4.18 14.09 6.53
N PRO A 431 -3.55 15.21 6.12
CA PRO A 431 -3.27 15.64 4.76
C PRO A 431 -1.88 15.20 4.24
N LEU A 432 -1.23 14.22 4.87
CA LEU A 432 0.13 13.83 4.53
C LEU A 432 0.18 12.87 3.34
N LEU A 433 -0.60 11.80 3.39
CA LEU A 433 -0.58 10.71 2.43
C LEU A 433 -2.00 10.24 2.15
N ASN A 434 -2.29 9.98 0.88
CA ASN A 434 -3.50 9.29 0.45
C ASN A 434 -3.15 8.40 -0.73
N ILE A 435 -3.45 7.11 -0.64
CA ILE A 435 -3.20 6.13 -1.70
C ILE A 435 -4.54 5.52 -2.07
N GLY A 436 -4.86 5.50 -3.36
CA GLY A 436 -6.04 4.85 -3.91
C GLY A 436 -5.70 3.89 -5.05
N GLY A 437 -6.56 2.92 -5.26
CA GLY A 437 -6.41 1.90 -6.30
C GLY A 437 -5.43 0.79 -5.92
N GLY A 438 -4.55 0.43 -6.85
CA GLY A 438 -3.58 -0.65 -6.68
C GLY A 438 -4.00 -1.97 -7.32
N TYR A 439 -3.05 -2.91 -7.32
CA TYR A 439 -3.12 -4.18 -8.03
C TYR A 439 -2.77 -5.37 -7.12
N PRO A 440 -3.55 -5.62 -6.04
CA PRO A 440 -3.36 -6.81 -5.24
C PRO A 440 -3.55 -8.06 -6.09
N GLY A 441 -2.91 -9.15 -5.67
CA GLY A 441 -3.15 -10.45 -6.27
C GLY A 441 -2.83 -11.58 -5.31
N LEU A 442 -3.28 -12.77 -5.66
CA LEU A 442 -3.06 -13.99 -4.89
C LEU A 442 -2.20 -14.96 -5.69
N ASN A 443 -1.13 -15.45 -5.09
CA ASN A 443 -0.39 -16.56 -5.65
C ASN A 443 -1.06 -17.88 -5.23
N LEU A 444 -1.74 -18.54 -6.17
CA LEU A 444 -2.38 -19.84 -5.95
C LEU A 444 -1.61 -20.92 -6.70
N GLY A 445 -0.69 -21.58 -5.99
CA GLY A 445 0.08 -22.71 -6.53
C GLY A 445 1.08 -22.31 -7.62
N GLY A 446 1.77 -21.19 -7.45
CA GLY A 446 2.76 -20.66 -8.39
C GLY A 446 2.16 -19.85 -9.54
N THR A 447 0.83 -19.67 -9.56
CA THR A 447 0.14 -18.79 -10.53
C THR A 447 -0.38 -17.57 -9.80
N TRP A 448 0.04 -16.40 -10.25
CA TRP A 448 -0.44 -15.14 -9.72
C TRP A 448 -1.78 -14.76 -10.35
N PHE A 449 -2.78 -14.50 -9.50
CA PHE A 449 -4.13 -14.09 -9.89
C PHE A 449 -4.35 -12.64 -9.48
N PRO A 450 -4.49 -11.70 -10.44
CA PRO A 450 -4.83 -10.32 -10.14
C PRO A 450 -6.20 -10.21 -9.51
N LEU A 451 -6.32 -9.28 -8.55
CA LEU A 451 -7.56 -8.77 -8.02
C LEU A 451 -7.63 -7.28 -8.37
N PRO A 452 -8.16 -6.93 -9.56
CA PRO A 452 -8.27 -5.54 -9.97
C PRO A 452 -9.09 -4.75 -8.95
N VAL A 453 -8.50 -3.74 -8.30
CA VAL A 453 -9.22 -2.83 -7.40
C VAL A 453 -9.69 -1.61 -8.17
N THR A 454 -8.87 -1.10 -9.10
CA THR A 454 -9.26 -0.02 -10.00
C THR A 454 -8.51 -0.14 -11.33
N GLY A 455 -9.26 -0.09 -12.43
CA GLY A 455 -8.71 -0.16 -13.78
C GLY A 455 -9.23 0.98 -14.66
N GLN A 456 -8.45 1.30 -15.68
CA GLN A 456 -8.70 2.37 -16.63
C GLN A 456 -8.49 1.84 -18.06
N ASP A 457 -9.46 2.10 -18.93
CA ASP A 457 -9.33 1.82 -20.36
C ASP A 457 -8.86 3.06 -21.12
N PHE A 458 -7.98 2.87 -22.09
CA PHE A 458 -7.43 3.93 -22.93
C PHE A 458 -7.61 3.59 -24.41
N ASN A 459 -8.01 4.58 -25.20
CA ASN A 459 -7.75 4.56 -26.64
C ASN A 459 -6.31 5.01 -26.86
N ILE A 460 -5.58 4.29 -27.71
CA ILE A 460 -4.16 4.52 -27.96
C ILE A 460 -3.97 5.11 -29.36
N TYR A 461 -3.21 6.21 -29.43
CA TYR A 461 -2.93 6.92 -30.67
C TYR A 461 -1.44 7.12 -30.90
N ASP A 462 -1.05 7.12 -32.18
CA ASP A 462 0.19 7.72 -32.67
C ASP A 462 -0.18 9.05 -33.37
N GLY A 463 0.14 10.16 -32.72
CA GLY A 463 -0.42 11.46 -33.07
C GLY A 463 -1.95 11.44 -33.01
N THR A 464 -2.63 11.51 -34.16
CA THR A 464 -4.10 11.47 -34.23
C THR A 464 -4.65 10.15 -34.78
N ASP A 465 -3.79 9.19 -35.12
CA ASP A 465 -4.20 7.93 -35.72
C ASP A 465 -4.44 6.87 -34.62
N LEU A 466 -5.66 6.33 -34.56
CA LEU A 466 -6.06 5.32 -33.57
C LEU A 466 -5.40 3.97 -33.87
N LEU A 467 -4.60 3.48 -32.93
CA LEU A 467 -3.90 2.19 -33.02
C LEU A 467 -4.74 1.04 -32.44
N GLY A 468 -5.45 1.30 -31.35
CA GLY A 468 -6.23 0.28 -30.62
C GLY A 468 -6.62 0.76 -29.23
N THR A 469 -6.84 -0.19 -28.32
CA THR A 469 -7.13 0.11 -26.91
C THR A 469 -6.16 -0.61 -25.98
N ALA A 470 -5.94 -0.04 -24.81
CA ALA A 470 -5.22 -0.67 -23.70
C ALA A 470 -6.07 -0.63 -22.44
N HIS A 471 -5.96 -1.66 -21.62
CA HIS A 471 -6.45 -1.69 -20.26
C HIS A 471 -5.25 -1.58 -19.32
N ALA A 472 -5.40 -0.79 -18.26
CA ALA A 472 -4.38 -0.59 -17.26
C ALA A 472 -4.97 -0.66 -15.85
N GLN A 473 -4.12 -1.00 -14.89
CA GLN A 473 -4.41 -0.92 -13.47
C GLN A 473 -3.86 0.38 -12.93
N GLU A 474 -4.62 1.10 -12.12
CA GLU A 474 -4.29 2.46 -11.72
C GLU A 474 -4.05 2.58 -10.21
N THR A 475 -3.07 3.39 -9.86
CA THR A 475 -2.81 3.84 -8.50
C THR A 475 -2.72 5.36 -8.51
N VAL A 476 -3.44 6.00 -7.58
CA VAL A 476 -3.29 7.44 -7.35
C VAL A 476 -2.69 7.64 -5.96
N THR A 477 -1.59 8.37 -5.90
CA THR A 477 -0.94 8.74 -4.64
C THR A 477 -0.96 10.25 -4.49
N GLN A 478 -1.49 10.76 -3.39
CA GLN A 478 -1.33 12.15 -2.99
C GLN A 478 -0.34 12.23 -1.83
N LEU A 479 0.74 12.96 -2.03
CA LEU A 479 1.74 13.24 -1.00
C LEU A 479 1.82 14.75 -0.78
N LEU A 480 1.45 15.21 0.41
CA LEU A 480 1.40 16.65 0.75
C LEU A 480 0.60 17.49 -0.26
N GLY A 481 -0.47 16.91 -0.82
CA GLY A 481 -1.33 17.53 -1.82
C GLY A 481 -0.82 17.52 -3.26
N LEU A 482 0.35 16.95 -3.52
CA LEU A 482 0.81 16.66 -4.89
C LEU A 482 0.24 15.33 -5.35
N THR A 483 -0.34 15.28 -6.54
CA THR A 483 -0.96 14.06 -7.09
C THR A 483 0.01 13.36 -8.04
N THR A 484 0.18 12.06 -7.82
CA THR A 484 0.81 11.14 -8.74
C THR A 484 -0.22 10.14 -9.23
N THR A 485 -0.28 9.92 -10.54
CA THR A 485 -1.04 8.82 -11.12
C THR A 485 -0.08 7.86 -11.78
N GLU A 486 -0.09 6.62 -11.31
CA GLU A 486 0.66 5.51 -11.87
C GLU A 486 -0.32 4.51 -12.50
N PHE A 487 0.00 4.02 -13.70
CA PHE A 487 -0.75 2.94 -14.30
C PHE A 487 0.14 1.88 -14.97
N VAL A 488 -0.30 0.63 -14.88
CA VAL A 488 0.39 -0.55 -15.42
C VAL A 488 -0.45 -1.20 -16.50
N ILE A 489 0.11 -1.33 -17.70
CA ILE A 489 -0.58 -1.96 -18.84
C ILE A 489 -0.68 -3.47 -18.62
N ASP A 490 -1.89 -4.01 -18.51
CA ASP A 490 -2.14 -5.45 -18.33
C ASP A 490 -2.97 -6.08 -19.46
N GLY A 491 -3.48 -5.26 -20.37
CA GLY A 491 -4.21 -5.73 -21.55
C GLY A 491 -4.10 -4.76 -22.72
N VAL A 492 -4.03 -5.30 -23.94
CA VAL A 492 -4.09 -4.50 -25.17
C VAL A 492 -4.96 -5.19 -26.23
N THR A 493 -5.72 -4.40 -26.98
CA THR A 493 -6.51 -4.86 -28.11
C THR A 493 -6.15 -4.04 -29.35
N PRO A 494 -5.47 -4.65 -30.34
CA PRO A 494 -5.15 -3.99 -31.60
C PRO A 494 -6.41 -3.58 -32.36
N GLY A 495 -6.40 -2.37 -32.89
CA GLY A 495 -7.41 -1.88 -33.81
C GLY A 495 -7.10 -2.31 -35.25
N ALA A 496 -7.08 -1.34 -36.16
CA ALA A 496 -6.70 -1.57 -37.56
C ALA A 496 -5.18 -1.47 -37.81
N GLY A 497 -4.40 -1.03 -36.81
CA GLY A 497 -2.93 -0.92 -36.84
C GLY A 497 -2.20 -2.22 -36.47
N ASP A 498 -0.87 -2.15 -36.37
CA ASP A 498 -0.04 -3.27 -35.89
C ASP A 498 -0.11 -3.37 -34.36
N ALA A 499 -0.16 -4.59 -33.83
CA ALA A 499 -0.13 -4.83 -32.39
C ALA A 499 1.21 -4.40 -31.77
N ALA A 500 2.29 -4.38 -32.56
CA ALA A 500 3.61 -3.93 -32.12
C ALA A 500 3.69 -2.43 -31.81
N ASP A 501 2.73 -1.64 -32.28
CA ASP A 501 2.68 -0.18 -32.05
C ASP A 501 1.91 0.18 -30.76
N LEU A 502 1.30 -0.82 -30.09
CA LEU A 502 0.64 -0.63 -28.81
C LEU A 502 1.65 -0.75 -27.65
N PRO A 503 1.36 -0.14 -26.48
CA PRO A 503 2.18 -0.30 -25.29
C PRO A 503 2.43 -1.77 -24.94
N ALA A 504 3.66 -2.09 -24.53
CA ALA A 504 3.98 -3.44 -24.10
C ALA A 504 3.26 -3.79 -22.79
N LEU A 505 2.83 -5.05 -22.65
CA LEU A 505 2.27 -5.55 -21.38
C LEU A 505 3.33 -5.47 -20.28
N GLY A 506 2.93 -5.03 -19.09
CA GLY A 506 3.81 -4.76 -17.95
C GLY A 506 4.48 -3.39 -18.00
N SER A 507 4.23 -2.56 -19.02
CA SER A 507 4.72 -1.18 -19.03
C SER A 507 4.10 -0.39 -17.89
N VAL A 508 4.94 0.31 -17.13
CA VAL A 508 4.53 1.20 -16.04
C VAL A 508 4.76 2.63 -16.47
N TYR A 509 3.74 3.47 -16.29
CA TYR A 509 3.83 4.91 -16.48
C TYR A 509 3.42 5.58 -15.17
N SER A 510 4.19 6.56 -14.72
CA SER A 510 3.90 7.33 -13.51
C SER A 510 4.12 8.81 -13.78
N VAL A 511 3.12 9.62 -13.44
CA VAL A 511 3.17 11.07 -13.62
C VAL A 511 2.90 11.75 -12.30
N LEU A 512 3.89 12.47 -11.79
CA LEU A 512 3.77 13.34 -10.62
C LEU A 512 3.56 14.78 -11.10
N ASP A 513 2.39 15.37 -10.80
CA ASP A 513 2.13 16.79 -11.05
C ASP A 513 2.71 17.64 -9.91
N LEU A 514 3.58 18.58 -10.29
CA LEU A 514 4.18 19.57 -9.40
C LEU A 514 3.49 20.94 -9.53
N GLY A 515 2.48 21.03 -10.40
CA GLY A 515 1.68 22.20 -10.67
C GLY A 515 2.36 23.18 -11.62
N SER A 516 1.58 24.15 -12.12
CA SER A 516 2.08 25.24 -12.99
C SER A 516 2.80 24.77 -14.26
N GLY A 517 2.45 23.60 -14.78
CA GLY A 517 3.06 23.00 -15.97
C GLY A 517 4.40 22.29 -15.71
N PHE A 518 4.73 22.02 -14.45
CA PHE A 518 5.84 21.15 -14.07
C PHE A 518 5.32 19.76 -13.73
N ALA A 519 5.92 18.73 -14.33
CA ALA A 519 5.60 17.35 -14.00
C ALA A 519 6.86 16.48 -14.05
N ASN A 520 6.87 15.40 -13.29
CA ASN A 520 7.85 14.33 -13.45
C ASN A 520 7.15 13.14 -14.11
N VAL A 521 7.71 12.64 -15.21
CA VAL A 521 7.14 11.58 -16.02
C VAL A 521 8.12 10.43 -16.07
N TYR A 522 7.76 9.36 -15.36
CA TYR A 522 8.50 8.11 -15.33
C TYR A 522 7.84 7.08 -16.23
N SER A 523 8.65 6.31 -16.95
CA SER A 523 8.20 5.13 -17.69
C SER A 523 9.17 3.97 -17.51
N ALA A 524 8.66 2.79 -17.20
CA ALA A 524 9.41 1.54 -17.27
C ALA A 524 8.75 0.60 -18.27
N ILE A 525 9.44 0.30 -19.36
CA ILE A 525 8.95 -0.59 -20.41
C ILE A 525 9.73 -1.90 -20.29
N PRO A 526 9.08 -3.04 -20.04
CA PRO A 526 9.76 -4.32 -19.93
C PRO A 526 10.40 -4.70 -21.27
N GLY A 527 11.61 -5.26 -21.20
CA GLY A 527 12.30 -5.76 -22.38
C GLY A 527 11.65 -7.03 -22.93
N LEU A 528 11.62 -7.17 -24.25
CA LEU A 528 11.16 -8.39 -24.92
C LEU A 528 12.33 -9.38 -25.08
N ASP A 529 12.02 -10.67 -25.02
CA ASP A 529 12.95 -11.77 -25.34
C ASP A 529 14.30 -11.71 -24.60
N GLY A 530 14.30 -11.26 -23.34
CA GLY A 530 15.49 -11.16 -22.50
C GLY A 530 16.36 -9.93 -22.77
N ALA A 531 15.86 -8.94 -23.52
CA ALA A 531 16.43 -7.60 -23.52
C ALA A 531 16.22 -6.93 -22.16
N ASP A 532 17.10 -6.01 -21.82
CA ASP A 532 16.95 -5.15 -20.65
C ASP A 532 15.69 -4.28 -20.81
N SER A 533 15.05 -3.95 -19.69
CA SER A 533 13.98 -2.97 -19.64
C SER A 533 14.48 -1.58 -20.06
N THR A 534 13.56 -0.77 -20.58
CA THR A 534 13.82 0.64 -20.88
C THR A 534 13.16 1.49 -19.82
N VAL A 535 13.98 2.06 -18.93
CA VAL A 535 13.54 3.01 -17.92
C VAL A 535 13.87 4.42 -18.38
N THR A 536 12.87 5.30 -18.37
CA THR A 536 13.05 6.74 -18.59
C THR A 536 12.42 7.53 -17.46
N ASP A 537 13.05 8.64 -17.11
CA ASP A 537 12.50 9.62 -16.20
C ASP A 537 12.73 11.02 -16.78
N THR A 538 11.66 11.77 -16.99
CA THR A 538 11.68 13.09 -17.63
C THR A 538 11.02 14.13 -16.73
N PHE A 539 11.76 15.17 -16.38
CA PHE A 539 11.19 16.36 -15.76
C PHE A 539 10.70 17.34 -16.83
N VAL A 540 9.38 17.39 -16.99
CA VAL A 540 8.65 18.27 -17.90
C VAL A 540 8.54 19.65 -17.30
N THR A 541 8.88 20.67 -18.08
CA THR A 541 8.76 22.07 -17.64
C THR A 541 8.22 22.96 -18.74
N PRO A 542 7.65 24.14 -18.42
CA PRO A 542 7.21 25.10 -19.43
C PRO A 542 8.34 25.64 -20.33
N PHE A 543 9.60 25.35 -20.02
CA PHE A 543 10.78 25.85 -20.73
C PHE A 543 11.53 24.76 -21.50
N GLY A 544 11.04 23.52 -21.45
CA GLY A 544 11.64 22.33 -22.07
C GLY A 544 11.91 21.22 -21.05
N ASP A 545 12.10 20.01 -21.57
CA ASP A 545 12.18 18.80 -20.76
C ASP A 545 13.62 18.45 -20.40
N PHE A 546 13.80 17.87 -19.21
CA PHE A 546 15.09 17.43 -18.69
C PHE A 546 15.06 15.93 -18.41
N ASP A 547 16.05 15.21 -18.96
CA ASP A 547 16.23 13.79 -18.70
C ASP A 547 16.85 13.56 -17.31
N LEU A 548 16.10 12.88 -16.45
CA LEU A 548 16.46 12.44 -15.11
C LEU A 548 16.75 10.94 -15.03
N SER A 549 16.71 10.19 -16.13
CA SER A 549 16.84 8.72 -16.15
C SER A 549 18.13 8.24 -15.46
N SER A 550 19.20 9.03 -15.51
CA SER A 550 20.46 8.71 -14.81
C SER A 550 20.39 8.78 -13.28
N LEU A 551 19.42 9.51 -12.71
CA LEU A 551 19.24 9.67 -11.27
C LEU A 551 18.59 8.42 -10.66
N PHE A 552 17.71 7.75 -11.41
CA PHE A 552 16.95 6.58 -10.97
C PHE A 552 17.23 5.33 -11.81
N GLY A 553 18.35 5.27 -12.52
CA GLY A 553 18.65 4.18 -13.47
C GLY A 553 18.77 2.77 -12.86
N GLY A 554 18.70 2.63 -11.53
CA GLY A 554 18.60 1.35 -10.83
C GLY A 554 17.16 0.96 -10.42
N PHE A 555 16.17 1.81 -10.70
CA PHE A 555 14.78 1.60 -10.32
C PHE A 555 13.95 1.24 -11.56
N ASP A 556 13.48 0.00 -11.59
CA ASP A 556 12.63 -0.54 -12.66
C ASP A 556 11.29 -1.00 -12.07
N ALA A 557 10.26 -0.18 -12.20
CA ALA A 557 8.92 -0.52 -11.71
C ALA A 557 8.24 -1.64 -12.50
N SER A 558 8.73 -1.98 -13.70
CA SER A 558 8.19 -3.08 -14.51
C SER A 558 8.69 -4.45 -14.04
N ALA A 559 9.76 -4.48 -13.25
CA ALA A 559 10.29 -5.69 -12.65
C ALA A 559 9.54 -6.06 -11.37
N LEU A 560 9.52 -7.35 -11.05
CA LEU A 560 9.06 -7.81 -9.74
C LEU A 560 10.08 -7.41 -8.66
N LEU A 561 9.58 -7.18 -7.45
CA LEU A 561 10.38 -6.81 -6.30
C LEU A 561 11.12 -8.04 -5.76
N ASP A 562 12.42 -7.92 -5.54
CA ASP A 562 13.26 -8.96 -4.94
C ASP A 562 13.47 -8.67 -3.44
N PRO A 563 12.93 -9.51 -2.53
CA PRO A 563 13.21 -9.37 -1.09
C PRO A 563 14.71 -9.51 -0.76
N GLY A 564 15.47 -10.25 -1.54
CA GLY A 564 16.90 -10.45 -1.36
C GLY A 564 17.72 -9.17 -1.49
N ALA A 565 17.23 -8.21 -2.29
CA ALA A 565 17.95 -6.97 -2.58
C ALA A 565 18.23 -6.12 -1.33
N ALA A 566 17.38 -6.19 -0.29
CA ALA A 566 17.62 -5.49 0.97
C ALA A 566 18.83 -6.01 1.74
N PHE A 567 19.21 -7.28 1.56
CA PHE A 567 20.32 -7.90 2.31
C PHE A 567 21.68 -7.75 1.62
N LEU A 568 21.70 -7.28 0.36
CA LEU A 568 22.93 -7.15 -0.43
C LEU A 568 23.91 -6.14 0.19
N GLY A 569 25.19 -6.53 0.24
CA GLY A 569 26.27 -5.67 0.73
C GLY A 569 26.31 -5.50 2.25
N LEU A 570 25.48 -6.24 2.99
CA LEU A 570 25.57 -6.38 4.43
C LEU A 570 26.46 -7.59 4.74
N ASP A 571 27.63 -7.33 5.32
CA ASP A 571 28.54 -8.37 5.83
C ASP A 571 28.20 -8.54 7.32
N PHE A 572 27.46 -9.60 7.65
CA PHE A 572 27.02 -9.90 9.02
C PHE A 572 28.03 -10.80 9.76
#